data_AF-A0A3D8YFY9-F1
#
_entry.id   AF-A0A3D8YFY9-F1
#
_cell.length_a   1.000
_cell.length_b   1.000
_cell.length_c   1.000
_cell.angle_alpha   90.00
_cell.angle_beta   90.00
_cell.angle_gamma   90.00
#
_symmetry.space_group_name_H-M   'P 1'
#
loop_
_entity.id
_entity.type
_entity.pdbx_description
1 polymer ?
#
loop_
_entity_poly.entity_id
_entity_poly.type
_entity_poly.pdbx_seq_one_letter_code
_entity_poly.pdbx_strand_id
1 'polypeptide(L)'
;MITRLILMILIFGDNYLVQSQTIIEGNVVDASNNQPLAYVNVGINKKNIGTISRENGGFSIKIPDENLRDTLSFSLVGFQQLDLPVKMLSDKKSVNIKLRERTVELNELTIRENRPIEKKFGIKKRGGPIHFTDGMFSQEDIFEIGQLIKPGRGPAQIMSANLYISSDTEDSASFRINFYRYDGEKPSDRIIAKSILQKHPVKKGWLRFDVSDHGVVVDGDFIVSVECIPDAEKADRKLTYEVKLGGSSKSFYRRNSLGQWNTPPHHYCLFITALVDKDTPDEIEDKETLPAFKLYSEVVKDTFNVFVRLPKDYQRSSVTKYPVVYHLDGNAYFEHVSTSINKLSRRKAFKEPILVGIGYRDAYVMDSLRNRDYTFPKALATDSFAVSGGGQNFYKFLEHELIPQIEYKYKTDATNRTIMGHSLGGYFTLYALCQGLNKGLVFNNYVSASPSISYHHDYIVNELKRVLPKGGKNLKLFLSMGEMEISGNSFSNFNDALKTSRIIDLQTRVYPDLEHMGTAVPSFEDGMKFISIRKYQDQLKFE
;
A
#
# COMPACT_ATOMS: atom_id res chain seq x y z
N MET A 1 -52.67 54.54 7.23
CA MET A 1 -51.48 54.72 6.39
C MET A 1 -50.27 54.32 7.24
N ILE A 2 -49.89 53.04 7.19
CA ILE A 2 -48.85 52.43 8.04
C ILE A 2 -47.75 51.95 7.09
N THR A 3 -46.58 52.58 7.17
CA THR A 3 -45.43 52.25 6.31
C THR A 3 -44.55 51.23 7.02
N ARG A 4 -44.36 50.08 6.36
CA ARG A 4 -43.61 48.91 6.80
C ARG A 4 -42.10 49.16 6.82
N LEU A 5 -41.45 48.75 7.90
CA LEU A 5 -40.01 48.52 7.99
C LEU A 5 -39.77 47.02 7.74
N ILE A 6 -39.10 46.66 6.64
CA ILE A 6 -38.73 45.27 6.31
C ILE A 6 -37.29 45.04 6.79
N LEU A 7 -37.15 44.10 7.72
CA LEU A 7 -35.90 43.56 8.24
C LEU A 7 -35.37 42.51 7.24
N MET A 8 -34.19 42.73 6.66
CA MET A 8 -33.55 41.80 5.72
C MET A 8 -32.54 40.94 6.49
N ILE A 9 -32.93 39.71 6.86
CA ILE A 9 -32.03 38.69 7.41
C ILE A 9 -31.44 37.91 6.23
N LEU A 10 -30.15 38.13 5.96
CA LEU A 10 -29.33 37.31 5.07
C LEU A 10 -28.94 36.03 5.81
N ILE A 11 -29.60 34.92 5.50
CA ILE A 11 -29.19 33.58 5.90
C ILE A 11 -28.07 33.16 4.94
N PHE A 12 -26.82 33.23 5.40
CA PHE A 12 -25.72 32.45 4.80
C PHE A 12 -25.95 30.98 5.16
N GLY A 13 -26.56 30.24 4.23
CA GLY A 13 -26.61 28.78 4.31
C GLY A 13 -25.27 28.21 3.87
N ASP A 14 -24.56 27.57 4.80
CA ASP A 14 -23.48 26.65 4.48
C ASP A 14 -24.02 25.54 3.58
N ASN A 15 -23.63 25.54 2.30
CA ASN A 15 -23.85 24.41 1.42
C ASN A 15 -22.89 23.29 1.83
N TYR A 16 -23.30 22.50 2.82
CA TYR A 16 -22.78 21.14 2.96
C TYR A 16 -23.19 20.39 1.69
N LEU A 17 -22.23 20.09 0.82
CA LEU A 17 -22.41 19.10 -0.24
C LEU A 17 -22.67 17.76 0.45
N VAL A 18 -23.94 17.45 0.71
CA VAL A 18 -24.38 16.08 0.97
C VAL A 18 -24.10 15.34 -0.34
N GLN A 19 -23.07 14.50 -0.36
CA GLN A 19 -22.87 13.56 -1.46
C GLN A 19 -24.11 12.66 -1.51
N SER A 20 -24.93 12.83 -2.54
CA SER A 20 -26.05 11.94 -2.81
C SER A 20 -25.52 10.54 -3.16
N GLN A 21 -26.14 9.53 -2.59
CA GLN A 21 -25.79 8.12 -2.75
C GLN A 21 -27.07 7.31 -2.95
N THR A 22 -27.04 6.40 -3.90
CA THR A 22 -28.15 5.50 -4.21
C THR A 22 -27.93 4.16 -3.50
N ILE A 23 -28.92 3.70 -2.73
CA ILE A 23 -28.86 2.39 -2.06
C ILE A 23 -29.58 1.36 -2.93
N ILE A 24 -28.91 0.24 -3.22
CA ILE A 24 -29.49 -0.89 -3.94
C ILE A 24 -29.56 -2.07 -2.98
N GLU A 25 -30.76 -2.62 -2.81
CA GLU A 25 -31.02 -3.75 -1.92
C GLU A 25 -31.71 -4.89 -2.66
N GLY A 26 -31.43 -6.12 -2.25
CA GLY A 26 -31.98 -7.28 -2.92
C GLY A 26 -31.58 -8.61 -2.31
N ASN A 27 -31.96 -9.69 -2.99
CA ASN A 27 -31.53 -11.04 -2.69
C ASN A 27 -30.85 -11.67 -3.90
N VAL A 28 -29.86 -12.52 -3.65
CA VAL A 28 -29.22 -13.36 -4.67
C VAL A 28 -29.63 -14.81 -4.43
N VAL A 29 -30.05 -15.50 -5.49
CA VAL A 29 -30.48 -16.90 -5.45
C VAL A 29 -29.87 -17.70 -6.61
N ASP A 30 -29.81 -19.02 -6.44
CA ASP A 30 -29.47 -19.95 -7.51
C ASP A 30 -30.61 -20.03 -8.52
N ALA A 31 -30.30 -19.87 -9.80
CA ALA A 31 -31.27 -19.91 -10.88
C ALA A 31 -31.98 -21.26 -11.04
N SER A 32 -31.36 -22.37 -10.59
CA SER A 32 -31.87 -23.74 -10.77
C SER A 32 -32.94 -24.12 -9.74
N ASN A 33 -32.75 -23.72 -8.48
CA ASN A 33 -33.55 -24.18 -7.34
C ASN A 33 -34.12 -23.03 -6.49
N ASN A 34 -33.79 -21.77 -6.82
CA ASN A 34 -34.13 -20.55 -6.06
C ASN A 34 -33.65 -20.54 -4.59
N GLN A 35 -32.69 -21.38 -4.21
CA GLN A 35 -32.08 -21.31 -2.89
C GLN A 35 -31.27 -20.03 -2.75
N PRO A 36 -31.28 -19.38 -1.56
CA PRO A 36 -30.47 -18.20 -1.31
C PRO A 36 -28.99 -18.49 -1.47
N LEU A 37 -28.29 -17.59 -2.17
CA LEU A 37 -26.85 -17.67 -2.33
C LEU A 37 -26.16 -16.74 -1.34
N ALA A 38 -25.57 -17.36 -0.32
CA ALA A 38 -24.78 -16.67 0.67
C ALA A 38 -23.41 -16.25 0.10
N TYR A 39 -22.92 -15.12 0.61
CA TYR A 39 -21.58 -14.61 0.37
C TYR A 39 -21.22 -14.29 -1.10
N VAL A 40 -22.21 -13.94 -1.91
CA VAL A 40 -22.00 -13.45 -3.28
C VAL A 40 -21.30 -12.10 -3.20
N ASN A 41 -20.20 -11.92 -3.94
CA ASN A 41 -19.57 -10.62 -4.07
C ASN A 41 -20.43 -9.74 -4.97
N VAL A 42 -20.85 -8.58 -4.48
CA VAL A 42 -21.66 -7.62 -5.22
C VAL A 42 -20.90 -6.30 -5.28
N GLY A 43 -20.56 -5.79 -6.46
CA GLY A 43 -19.79 -4.55 -6.53
C GLY A 43 -19.48 -4.10 -7.94
N ILE A 44 -18.86 -2.94 -8.08
CA ILE A 44 -18.46 -2.40 -9.37
C ILE A 44 -17.02 -2.83 -9.65
N ASN A 45 -16.81 -3.54 -10.76
CA ASN A 45 -15.49 -4.05 -11.13
C ASN A 45 -14.44 -2.94 -11.19
N LYS A 46 -13.25 -3.23 -10.62
CA LYS A 46 -12.09 -2.33 -10.56
C LYS A 46 -12.30 -1.06 -9.74
N LYS A 47 -13.45 -0.92 -9.08
CA LYS A 47 -13.72 0.13 -8.10
C LYS A 47 -13.77 -0.52 -6.72
N ASN A 48 -13.34 0.19 -5.69
CA ASN A 48 -13.41 -0.30 -4.31
C ASN A 48 -14.83 -0.11 -3.72
N ILE A 49 -15.87 -0.34 -4.52
CA ILE A 49 -17.29 -0.18 -4.17
C ILE A 49 -17.95 -1.56 -4.25
N GLY A 50 -18.28 -2.14 -3.10
CA GLY A 50 -18.83 -3.48 -3.02
C GLY A 50 -19.39 -3.84 -1.67
N THR A 51 -20.14 -4.93 -1.65
CA THR A 51 -20.71 -5.60 -0.48
C THR A 51 -20.69 -7.11 -0.73
N ILE A 52 -21.13 -7.88 0.27
CA ILE A 52 -21.30 -9.32 0.17
C ILE A 52 -22.72 -9.70 0.58
N SER A 53 -23.34 -10.68 -0.07
CA SER A 53 -24.65 -11.20 0.37
C SER A 53 -24.55 -11.96 1.69
N ARG A 54 -25.58 -11.82 2.53
CA ARG A 54 -25.72 -12.49 3.83
C ARG A 54 -26.08 -13.97 3.66
N GLU A 55 -26.11 -14.71 4.76
CA GLU A 55 -26.50 -16.13 4.77
C GLU A 55 -27.88 -16.40 4.14
N ASN A 56 -28.81 -15.46 4.28
CA ASN A 56 -30.14 -15.53 3.67
C ASN A 56 -30.18 -15.03 2.20
N GLY A 57 -29.03 -14.79 1.57
CA GLY A 57 -28.91 -14.26 0.22
C GLY A 57 -29.12 -12.74 0.08
N GLY A 58 -29.52 -12.05 1.15
CA GLY A 58 -29.78 -10.61 1.13
C GLY A 58 -28.51 -9.77 1.01
N PHE A 59 -28.55 -8.69 0.24
CA PHE A 59 -27.44 -7.74 0.11
C PHE A 59 -27.96 -6.29 0.13
N SER A 60 -27.10 -5.37 0.56
CA SER A 60 -27.33 -3.92 0.49
C SER A 60 -26.01 -3.24 0.14
N ILE A 61 -26.02 -2.39 -0.89
CA ILE A 61 -24.84 -1.67 -1.37
C ILE A 61 -25.18 -0.19 -1.60
N LYS A 62 -24.30 0.69 -1.14
CA LYS A 62 -24.36 2.13 -1.41
C LYS A 62 -23.51 2.45 -2.64
N ILE A 63 -24.12 3.08 -3.64
CA ILE A 63 -23.45 3.49 -4.88
C ILE A 63 -23.43 5.02 -4.95
N PRO A 64 -22.25 5.65 -5.03
CA PRO A 64 -22.14 7.08 -5.32
C PRO A 64 -22.77 7.45 -6.67
N ASP A 65 -23.39 8.61 -6.75
CA ASP A 65 -24.12 9.03 -7.96
C ASP A 65 -23.24 9.13 -9.22
N GLU A 66 -21.95 9.42 -9.04
CA GLU A 66 -20.95 9.40 -10.11
C GLU A 66 -20.76 8.02 -10.76
N ASN A 67 -21.24 6.96 -10.12
CA ASN A 67 -21.12 5.58 -10.56
C ASN A 67 -22.44 4.98 -11.09
N LEU A 68 -23.51 5.79 -11.23
CA LEU A 68 -24.80 5.33 -11.76
C LEU A 68 -24.78 4.83 -13.20
N ARG A 69 -23.73 5.18 -13.95
CA ARG A 69 -23.49 4.72 -15.33
C ARG A 69 -22.67 3.44 -15.41
N ASP A 70 -22.16 2.95 -14.28
CA ASP A 70 -21.37 1.73 -14.23
C ASP A 70 -22.24 0.47 -14.23
N THR A 71 -21.55 -0.67 -14.16
CA THR A 71 -22.15 -2.00 -14.12
C THR A 71 -21.89 -2.62 -12.75
N LEU A 72 -22.96 -3.10 -12.12
CA LEU A 72 -22.92 -3.85 -10.88
C LEU A 72 -22.73 -5.34 -11.18
N SER A 73 -21.66 -5.89 -10.67
CA SER A 73 -21.25 -7.28 -10.85
C SER A 73 -21.62 -8.13 -9.65
N PHE A 74 -22.20 -9.29 -9.92
CA PHE A 74 -22.52 -10.33 -8.96
C PHE A 74 -21.64 -11.53 -9.27
N SER A 75 -20.69 -11.81 -8.39
CA SER A 75 -19.71 -12.87 -8.57
C SER A 75 -19.74 -13.79 -7.36
N LEU A 76 -20.14 -15.04 -7.62
CA LEU A 76 -19.96 -16.13 -6.67
C LEU A 76 -19.15 -17.23 -7.33
N VAL A 77 -18.25 -17.78 -6.54
CA VAL A 77 -17.35 -18.85 -6.94
C VAL A 77 -18.18 -20.12 -7.19
N GLY A 78 -18.05 -20.69 -8.39
CA GLY A 78 -18.88 -21.81 -8.89
C GLY A 78 -20.08 -21.37 -9.72
N PHE A 79 -20.27 -20.05 -9.90
CA PHE A 79 -21.32 -19.45 -10.70
C PHE A 79 -20.74 -18.59 -11.81
N GLN A 80 -21.49 -18.41 -12.89
CA GLN A 80 -21.19 -17.42 -13.91
C GLN A 80 -21.41 -16.02 -13.33
N GLN A 81 -20.39 -15.17 -13.43
CA GLN A 81 -20.51 -13.77 -13.05
C GLN A 81 -21.62 -13.10 -13.87
N LEU A 82 -22.48 -12.34 -13.18
CA LEU A 82 -23.58 -11.60 -13.80
C LEU A 82 -23.33 -10.10 -13.62
N ASP A 83 -23.32 -9.38 -14.73
CA ASP A 83 -23.05 -7.94 -14.79
C ASP A 83 -24.32 -7.20 -15.24
N LEU A 84 -24.83 -6.28 -14.42
CA LEU A 84 -26.07 -5.53 -14.68
C LEU A 84 -25.86 -4.02 -14.53
N PRO A 85 -26.34 -3.16 -15.46
CA PRO A 85 -26.22 -1.71 -15.31
C PRO A 85 -26.85 -1.21 -14.00
N VAL A 86 -26.13 -0.36 -13.25
CA VAL A 86 -26.59 0.18 -11.96
C VAL A 86 -27.96 0.85 -12.11
N LYS A 87 -28.14 1.64 -13.18
CA LYS A 87 -29.41 2.32 -13.50
C LYS A 87 -30.61 1.39 -13.62
N MET A 88 -30.42 0.13 -14.05
CA MET A 88 -31.53 -0.84 -14.14
C MET A 88 -31.99 -1.35 -12.76
N LEU A 89 -31.13 -1.21 -11.76
CA LEU A 89 -31.36 -1.69 -10.40
C LEU A 89 -31.80 -0.55 -9.47
N SER A 90 -31.28 0.66 -9.66
CA SER A 90 -31.59 1.85 -8.84
C SER A 90 -33.07 2.23 -8.83
N ASP A 91 -33.78 1.96 -9.92
CA ASP A 91 -35.19 2.36 -10.07
C ASP A 91 -36.15 1.39 -9.34
N LYS A 92 -35.65 0.32 -8.73
CA LYS A 92 -36.43 -0.74 -8.07
C LYS A 92 -36.28 -0.67 -6.57
N LYS A 93 -37.38 -0.89 -5.84
CA LYS A 93 -37.37 -0.95 -4.36
C LYS A 93 -36.54 -2.11 -3.81
N SER A 94 -36.54 -3.25 -4.48
CA SER A 94 -35.74 -4.42 -4.14
C SER A 94 -35.55 -5.28 -5.39
N VAL A 95 -34.39 -5.92 -5.53
CA VAL A 95 -34.05 -6.75 -6.70
C VAL A 95 -33.84 -8.20 -6.31
N ASN A 96 -34.23 -9.13 -7.19
CA ASN A 96 -33.95 -10.55 -7.03
C ASN A 96 -33.02 -11.01 -8.15
N ILE A 97 -31.80 -11.40 -7.80
CA ILE A 97 -30.72 -11.69 -8.74
C ILE A 97 -30.50 -13.20 -8.80
N LYS A 98 -30.51 -13.76 -10.01
CA LYS A 98 -30.35 -15.20 -10.23
C LYS A 98 -28.98 -15.50 -10.84
N LEU A 99 -28.14 -16.22 -10.12
CA LEU A 99 -26.86 -16.70 -10.65
C LEU A 99 -27.00 -18.13 -11.18
N ARG A 100 -26.33 -18.41 -12.30
CA ARG A 100 -26.28 -19.75 -12.89
C ARG A 100 -24.95 -20.41 -12.53
N GLU A 101 -24.97 -21.68 -12.15
CA GLU A 101 -23.75 -22.43 -11.89
C GLU A 101 -22.87 -22.51 -13.14
N ARG A 102 -21.56 -22.55 -12.92
CA ARG A 102 -20.54 -22.78 -13.94
C ARG A 102 -19.79 -24.06 -13.58
N THR A 103 -19.86 -25.06 -14.45
CA THR A 103 -19.08 -26.28 -14.31
C THR A 103 -17.61 -25.99 -14.66
N VAL A 104 -16.71 -26.33 -13.74
CA VAL A 104 -15.25 -26.36 -13.98
C VAL A 104 -14.79 -27.78 -13.69
N GLU A 105 -14.24 -28.46 -14.69
CA GLU A 105 -13.62 -29.77 -14.51
C GLU A 105 -12.29 -29.61 -13.76
N LEU A 106 -12.12 -30.38 -12.69
CA LEU A 106 -10.86 -30.48 -11.98
C LEU A 106 -9.98 -31.47 -12.75
N ASN A 107 -8.73 -31.06 -13.06
CA ASN A 107 -7.77 -31.98 -13.65
C ASN A 107 -7.41 -33.08 -12.65
N GLU A 108 -7.45 -34.33 -13.12
CA GLU A 108 -7.13 -35.51 -12.32
C GLU A 108 -5.66 -35.51 -11.87
N LEU A 109 -5.43 -35.92 -10.63
CA LEU A 109 -4.16 -35.87 -9.94
C LEU A 109 -3.36 -37.14 -10.28
N THR A 110 -2.26 -37.01 -11.03
CA THR A 110 -1.40 -38.16 -11.35
C THR A 110 -0.70 -38.67 -10.09
N ILE A 111 -1.02 -39.89 -9.67
CA ILE A 111 -0.41 -40.56 -8.52
C ILE A 111 1.08 -40.79 -8.82
N ARG A 112 1.96 -40.33 -7.91
CA ARG A 112 3.42 -40.50 -8.02
C ARG A 112 3.93 -41.66 -7.17
N GLU A 113 5.03 -42.27 -7.63
CA GLU A 113 5.67 -43.45 -7.04
C GLU A 113 6.43 -43.18 -5.73
N ASN A 114 6.70 -41.92 -5.38
CA ASN A 114 7.42 -41.53 -4.17
C ASN A 114 6.47 -41.00 -3.08
N ARG A 115 6.73 -41.37 -1.82
CA ARG A 115 5.97 -40.84 -0.66
C ARG A 115 6.20 -39.33 -0.55
N PRO A 116 5.16 -38.49 -0.68
CA PRO A 116 5.29 -37.05 -0.55
C PRO A 116 5.67 -36.68 0.89
N ILE A 117 6.38 -35.56 1.05
CA ILE A 117 6.76 -35.00 2.35
C ILE A 117 6.03 -33.69 2.59
N GLU A 118 5.75 -33.40 3.86
CA GLU A 118 5.14 -32.13 4.25
C GLU A 118 6.20 -31.03 4.36
N LYS A 119 5.96 -29.88 3.70
CA LYS A 119 6.77 -28.67 3.80
C LYS A 119 5.90 -27.43 4.04
N LYS A 120 6.53 -26.39 4.61
CA LYS A 120 5.89 -25.10 4.90
C LYS A 120 6.48 -23.99 4.06
N PHE A 121 5.61 -23.24 3.39
CA PHE A 121 5.94 -22.20 2.44
C PHE A 121 5.24 -20.89 2.82
N GLY A 122 5.95 -19.78 2.95
CA GLY A 122 5.51 -18.44 3.32
C GLY A 122 6.22 -17.91 4.57
N ILE A 123 5.64 -16.87 5.17
CA ILE A 123 6.23 -16.21 6.34
C ILE A 123 5.84 -16.98 7.60
N LYS A 124 6.74 -17.88 8.03
CA LYS A 124 6.54 -18.84 9.14
C LYS A 124 6.88 -18.31 10.53
N LYS A 125 7.67 -17.23 10.60
CA LYS A 125 8.21 -16.69 11.85
C LYS A 125 7.67 -15.31 12.08
N ARG A 126 7.28 -15.06 13.33
CA ARG A 126 7.06 -13.72 13.85
C ARG A 126 8.42 -13.02 14.00
N GLY A 127 8.54 -11.80 13.49
CA GLY A 127 9.71 -10.97 13.70
C GLY A 127 9.73 -10.43 15.12
N GLY A 128 10.25 -11.18 16.10
CA GLY A 128 10.42 -10.71 17.48
C GLY A 128 9.13 -10.13 18.12
N PRO A 129 9.22 -9.42 19.25
CA PRO A 129 8.04 -8.94 19.98
C PRO A 129 7.42 -7.65 19.38
N ILE A 130 7.28 -7.54 18.06
CA ILE A 130 6.95 -6.27 17.37
C ILE A 130 5.74 -6.46 16.48
N HIS A 131 4.62 -5.85 16.86
CA HIS A 131 3.37 -5.92 16.14
C HIS A 131 3.16 -4.61 15.35
N PHE A 132 3.59 -4.55 14.08
CA PHE A 132 2.89 -3.67 13.13
C PHE A 132 1.64 -4.45 12.72
N THR A 133 0.47 -3.84 12.86
CA THR A 133 -0.79 -4.49 12.54
C THR A 133 -1.44 -3.82 11.35
N ASP A 134 -1.96 -4.64 10.45
CA ASP A 134 -2.82 -4.21 9.35
C ASP A 134 -4.13 -4.99 9.40
N GLY A 135 -5.20 -4.47 8.83
CA GLY A 135 -6.47 -5.18 8.82
C GLY A 135 -7.70 -4.29 8.68
N MET A 136 -8.83 -4.82 9.14
CA MET A 136 -10.12 -4.16 9.04
C MET A 136 -10.29 -3.16 10.19
N PHE A 137 -10.35 -1.87 9.84
CA PHE A 137 -10.51 -0.77 10.81
C PHE A 137 -11.89 -0.10 10.73
N SER A 138 -12.72 -0.42 9.74
CA SER A 138 -14.09 0.08 9.60
C SER A 138 -15.11 -1.03 9.34
N GLN A 139 -16.39 -0.70 9.56
CA GLN A 139 -17.52 -1.64 9.58
C GLN A 139 -17.91 -2.20 8.20
N GLU A 140 -17.50 -1.53 7.11
CA GLU A 140 -17.85 -1.87 5.72
C GLU A 140 -16.66 -2.44 4.92
N ASP A 141 -15.46 -2.51 5.51
CA ASP A 141 -14.24 -2.92 4.80
C ASP A 141 -14.19 -4.44 4.58
N ILE A 142 -14.43 -4.90 3.36
CA ILE A 142 -14.12 -6.29 2.96
C ILE A 142 -12.62 -6.36 2.66
N PHE A 143 -11.81 -6.84 3.61
CA PHE A 143 -10.35 -6.85 3.43
C PHE A 143 -9.84 -8.25 3.08
N GLU A 144 -9.37 -8.41 1.85
CA GLU A 144 -8.68 -9.62 1.40
C GLU A 144 -7.17 -9.38 1.34
N ILE A 145 -6.43 -10.20 2.06
CA ILE A 145 -4.97 -10.17 2.12
C ILE A 145 -4.38 -11.37 1.41
N GLY A 146 -3.29 -11.17 0.68
CA GLY A 146 -2.63 -12.18 -0.13
C GLY A 146 -1.13 -12.25 0.16
N GLN A 147 -0.58 -13.45 0.06
CA GLN A 147 0.86 -13.70 0.19
C GLN A 147 1.34 -14.50 -1.02
N LEU A 148 2.46 -14.06 -1.61
CA LEU A 148 3.17 -14.85 -2.62
C LEU A 148 3.86 -16.04 -1.94
N ILE A 149 3.57 -17.22 -2.47
CA ILE A 149 4.14 -18.50 -2.05
C ILE A 149 4.98 -19.06 -3.20
N LYS A 150 6.17 -19.54 -2.86
CA LYS A 150 7.14 -20.07 -3.83
C LYS A 150 7.51 -21.50 -3.46
N PRO A 151 6.66 -22.48 -3.82
CA PRO A 151 6.94 -23.88 -3.54
C PRO A 151 8.05 -24.46 -4.44
N GLY A 152 8.52 -23.69 -5.43
CA GLY A 152 9.46 -24.14 -6.46
C GLY A 152 8.75 -24.89 -7.59
N ARG A 153 9.52 -25.66 -8.35
CA ARG A 153 8.99 -26.49 -9.45
C ARG A 153 8.44 -27.82 -8.93
N GLY A 154 7.34 -28.27 -9.51
CA GLY A 154 6.70 -29.53 -9.20
C GLY A 154 5.37 -29.34 -8.46
N PRO A 155 4.49 -30.36 -8.50
CA PRO A 155 3.18 -30.26 -7.88
C PRO A 155 3.31 -30.18 -6.36
N ALA A 156 2.61 -29.21 -5.78
CA ALA A 156 2.43 -29.07 -4.35
C ALA A 156 0.93 -29.19 -4.03
N GLN A 157 0.56 -30.22 -3.27
CA GLN A 157 -0.80 -30.37 -2.76
C GLN A 157 -0.94 -29.58 -1.46
N ILE A 158 -1.80 -28.57 -1.46
CA ILE A 158 -1.97 -27.67 -0.32
C ILE A 158 -2.83 -28.36 0.74
N MET A 159 -2.32 -28.39 1.97
CA MET A 159 -2.99 -29.00 3.12
C MET A 159 -3.65 -27.96 4.02
N SER A 160 -3.01 -26.79 4.18
CA SER A 160 -3.58 -25.70 4.98
C SER A 160 -3.01 -24.35 4.61
N ALA A 161 -3.78 -23.29 4.87
CA ALA A 161 -3.28 -21.92 4.99
C ALA A 161 -3.25 -21.52 6.47
N ASN A 162 -2.25 -20.75 6.89
CA ASN A 162 -2.02 -20.40 8.29
C ASN A 162 -1.73 -18.90 8.37
N LEU A 163 -2.60 -18.17 9.06
CA LEU A 163 -2.52 -16.72 9.22
C LEU A 163 -2.31 -16.37 10.68
N TYR A 164 -1.40 -15.44 10.97
CA TYR A 164 -1.23 -14.95 12.33
C TYR A 164 -2.19 -13.78 12.62
N ILE A 165 -3.09 -13.99 13.57
CA ILE A 165 -4.03 -12.98 14.06
C ILE A 165 -3.42 -12.24 15.26
N SER A 166 -3.47 -10.91 15.26
CA SER A 166 -2.93 -10.05 16.32
C SER A 166 -3.99 -9.48 17.26
N SER A 167 -5.28 -9.52 16.86
CA SER A 167 -6.43 -9.19 17.70
C SER A 167 -6.89 -10.36 18.56
N ASP A 168 -7.49 -10.06 19.71
CA ASP A 168 -8.19 -11.03 20.55
C ASP A 168 -9.63 -10.56 20.70
N THR A 169 -10.59 -11.37 20.28
CA THR A 169 -12.03 -11.07 20.41
C THR A 169 -12.75 -12.30 20.96
N GLU A 170 -13.84 -12.11 21.70
CA GLU A 170 -14.58 -13.23 22.31
C GLU A 170 -15.36 -14.08 21.30
N ASP A 171 -15.23 -13.78 20.01
CA ASP A 171 -16.23 -14.07 19.00
C ASP A 171 -15.63 -14.75 17.76
N SER A 172 -16.48 -15.38 16.93
CA SER A 172 -16.04 -16.04 15.68
C SER A 172 -16.24 -15.17 14.45
N ALA A 173 -15.35 -15.29 13.47
CA ALA A 173 -15.43 -14.66 12.15
C ALA A 173 -15.40 -15.71 11.03
N SER A 174 -16.00 -15.38 9.89
CA SER A 174 -16.00 -16.20 8.70
C SER A 174 -14.87 -15.76 7.78
N PHE A 175 -14.06 -16.70 7.32
CA PHE A 175 -12.92 -16.47 6.46
C PHE A 175 -13.09 -17.22 5.16
N ARG A 176 -12.86 -16.54 4.04
CA ARG A 176 -12.77 -17.15 2.71
C ARG A 176 -11.30 -17.27 2.33
N ILE A 177 -10.90 -18.49 1.96
CA ILE A 177 -9.55 -18.80 1.51
C ILE A 177 -9.59 -18.93 0.00
N ASN A 178 -8.77 -18.15 -0.70
CA ASN A 178 -8.65 -18.24 -2.15
C ASN A 178 -7.20 -18.53 -2.57
N PHE A 179 -7.06 -19.05 -3.78
CA PHE A 179 -5.79 -19.34 -4.43
C PHE A 179 -5.79 -18.70 -5.81
N TYR A 180 -4.77 -17.91 -6.15
CA TYR A 180 -4.66 -17.24 -7.44
C TYR A 180 -3.34 -17.56 -8.13
N ARG A 181 -3.37 -17.58 -9.46
CA ARG A 181 -2.16 -17.54 -10.29
C ARG A 181 -1.42 -16.23 -10.09
N TYR A 182 -0.10 -16.28 -10.12
CA TYR A 182 0.76 -15.11 -10.10
C TYR A 182 1.22 -14.75 -11.52
N ASP A 183 0.93 -13.55 -12.00
CA ASP A 183 1.31 -13.11 -13.36
C ASP A 183 2.74 -12.54 -13.45
N GLY A 184 3.48 -12.54 -12.33
CA GLY A 184 4.80 -11.94 -12.19
C GLY A 184 4.79 -10.54 -11.56
N GLU A 185 3.63 -9.89 -11.47
CA GLU A 185 3.45 -8.62 -10.77
C GLU A 185 2.42 -8.72 -9.64
N LYS A 186 1.25 -9.32 -9.89
CA LYS A 186 0.11 -9.36 -8.96
C LYS A 186 -0.73 -10.65 -9.08
N PRO A 187 -1.71 -10.87 -8.18
CA PRO A 187 -2.64 -11.98 -8.33
C PRO A 187 -3.52 -11.79 -9.58
N SER A 188 -3.77 -12.88 -10.30
CA SER A 188 -4.55 -12.91 -11.55
C SER A 188 -5.80 -13.80 -11.42
N ASP A 189 -5.85 -14.94 -12.11
CA ASP A 189 -7.01 -15.84 -12.11
C ASP A 189 -7.06 -16.71 -10.86
N ARG A 190 -8.26 -17.00 -10.34
CA ARG A 190 -8.45 -17.99 -9.27
C ARG A 190 -8.11 -19.39 -9.77
N ILE A 191 -7.31 -20.13 -9.01
CA ILE A 191 -6.93 -21.52 -9.28
C ILE A 191 -8.11 -22.44 -8.97
N ILE A 192 -8.84 -22.17 -7.89
CA ILE A 192 -10.01 -22.94 -7.49
C ILE A 192 -11.27 -22.09 -7.63
N ALA A 193 -12.22 -22.65 -8.37
CA ALA A 193 -13.53 -22.07 -8.62
C ALA A 193 -14.60 -22.50 -7.60
N LYS A 194 -14.25 -23.13 -6.47
CA LYS A 194 -15.14 -23.38 -5.32
C LYS A 194 -14.73 -22.51 -4.12
N SER A 195 -15.70 -21.88 -3.45
CA SER A 195 -15.43 -21.03 -2.28
C SER A 195 -15.05 -21.90 -1.09
N ILE A 196 -13.88 -21.65 -0.50
CA ILE A 196 -13.45 -22.34 0.73
C ILE A 196 -13.76 -21.41 1.90
N LEU A 197 -14.91 -21.62 2.54
CA LEU A 197 -15.38 -20.81 3.66
C LEU A 197 -15.22 -21.56 4.97
N GLN A 198 -14.60 -20.92 5.97
CA GLN A 198 -14.44 -21.49 7.30
C GLN A 198 -14.74 -20.45 8.38
N LYS A 199 -15.50 -20.85 9.40
CA LYS A 199 -15.80 -20.01 10.56
C LYS A 199 -14.89 -20.41 11.71
N HIS A 200 -14.19 -19.44 12.28
CA HIS A 200 -13.19 -19.67 13.33
C HIS A 200 -13.29 -18.63 14.46
N PRO A 201 -13.01 -19.01 15.72
CA PRO A 201 -12.80 -18.06 16.80
C PRO A 201 -11.62 -17.13 16.48
N VAL A 202 -11.79 -15.82 16.68
CA VAL A 202 -10.73 -14.83 16.46
C VAL A 202 -9.94 -14.66 17.75
N LYS A 203 -8.89 -15.45 17.90
CA LYS A 203 -7.93 -15.37 19.01
C LYS A 203 -6.56 -15.02 18.50
N LYS A 204 -5.80 -14.29 19.31
CA LYS A 204 -4.41 -13.96 18.99
C LYS A 204 -3.59 -15.25 18.81
N GLY A 205 -2.87 -15.35 17.70
CA GLY A 205 -2.01 -16.50 17.39
C GLY A 205 -2.18 -17.02 15.97
N TRP A 206 -1.59 -18.18 15.70
CA TRP A 206 -1.73 -18.86 14.42
C TRP A 206 -3.12 -19.47 14.27
N LEU A 207 -3.87 -18.96 13.29
CA LEU A 207 -5.13 -19.53 12.84
C LEU A 207 -4.88 -20.42 11.62
N ARG A 208 -5.26 -21.70 11.72
CA ARG A 208 -5.10 -22.70 10.66
C ARG A 208 -6.42 -22.92 9.92
N PHE A 209 -6.39 -22.80 8.60
CA PHE A 209 -7.47 -23.14 7.68
C PHE A 209 -7.13 -24.45 6.97
N ASP A 210 -7.88 -25.52 7.24
CA ASP A 210 -7.67 -26.82 6.60
C ASP A 210 -8.28 -26.83 5.20
N VAL A 211 -7.48 -27.14 4.18
CA VAL A 211 -7.95 -27.17 2.78
C VAL A 211 -7.71 -28.54 2.13
N SER A 212 -7.34 -29.54 2.91
CA SER A 212 -6.99 -30.89 2.44
C SER A 212 -8.05 -31.54 1.56
N ASP A 213 -9.31 -31.47 1.98
CA ASP A 213 -10.47 -32.05 1.27
C ASP A 213 -10.85 -31.31 -0.02
N HIS A 214 -10.18 -30.19 -0.33
CA HIS A 214 -10.45 -29.39 -1.53
C HIS A 214 -9.53 -29.75 -2.70
N GLY A 215 -8.58 -30.67 -2.51
CA GLY A 215 -7.73 -31.19 -3.60
C GLY A 215 -6.89 -30.12 -4.29
N VAL A 216 -6.48 -29.08 -3.57
CA VAL A 216 -5.75 -27.94 -4.15
C VAL A 216 -4.35 -28.38 -4.55
N VAL A 217 -4.05 -28.38 -5.85
CA VAL A 217 -2.70 -28.65 -6.37
C VAL A 217 -2.24 -27.47 -7.21
N VAL A 218 -1.00 -27.05 -6.96
CA VAL A 218 -0.33 -25.97 -7.69
C VAL A 218 1.02 -26.43 -8.19
N ASP A 219 1.48 -25.90 -9.32
CA ASP A 219 2.84 -26.08 -9.82
C ASP A 219 3.42 -24.69 -10.12
N GLY A 220 4.47 -24.32 -9.40
CA GLY A 220 5.06 -22.99 -9.43
C GLY A 220 4.46 -21.97 -8.47
N ASP A 221 4.91 -20.72 -8.61
CA ASP A 221 4.54 -19.60 -7.75
C ASP A 221 3.05 -19.26 -7.84
N PHE A 222 2.44 -19.02 -6.69
CA PHE A 222 1.03 -18.68 -6.59
C PHE A 222 0.76 -17.75 -5.40
N ILE A 223 -0.46 -17.20 -5.35
CA ILE A 223 -0.92 -16.37 -4.24
C ILE A 223 -1.93 -17.16 -3.43
N VAL A 224 -1.70 -17.30 -2.12
CA VAL A 224 -2.74 -17.65 -1.16
C VAL A 224 -3.34 -16.37 -0.61
N SER A 225 -4.66 -16.29 -0.49
CA SER A 225 -5.32 -15.16 0.15
C SER A 225 -6.33 -15.60 1.22
N VAL A 226 -6.56 -14.69 2.16
CA VAL A 226 -7.56 -14.82 3.21
C VAL A 226 -8.38 -13.53 3.21
N GLU A 227 -9.70 -13.68 3.07
CA GLU A 227 -10.68 -12.60 3.13
C GLU A 227 -11.54 -12.82 4.38
N CYS A 228 -11.54 -11.85 5.29
CA CYS A 228 -12.49 -11.87 6.40
C CYS A 228 -13.83 -11.32 5.91
N ILE A 229 -14.90 -12.10 6.12
CA ILE A 229 -16.25 -11.70 5.76
C ILE A 229 -16.89 -11.05 6.99
N PRO A 230 -17.29 -9.76 6.91
CA PRO A 230 -17.92 -9.08 8.03
C PRO A 230 -19.27 -9.73 8.36
N ASP A 231 -19.51 -9.96 9.65
CA ASP A 231 -20.82 -10.38 10.15
C ASP A 231 -21.64 -9.12 10.45
N ALA A 232 -22.71 -8.92 9.69
CA ALA A 232 -23.44 -7.67 9.66
C ALA A 232 -24.22 -7.37 10.96
N GLU A 233 -24.38 -8.34 11.86
CA GLU A 233 -24.93 -8.13 13.21
C GLU A 233 -23.87 -7.72 14.24
N LYS A 234 -22.59 -7.78 13.86
CA LYS A 234 -21.44 -7.61 14.77
C LYS A 234 -20.46 -6.59 14.20
N ALA A 235 -21.02 -5.42 13.87
CA ALA A 235 -20.42 -4.37 13.05
C ALA A 235 -19.19 -3.65 13.65
N ASP A 236 -18.82 -3.87 14.92
CA ASP A 236 -17.72 -3.13 15.57
C ASP A 236 -16.39 -3.92 15.69
N ARG A 237 -16.23 -4.96 14.87
CA ARG A 237 -15.08 -5.89 14.95
C ARG A 237 -13.84 -5.33 14.24
N LYS A 238 -12.83 -4.96 15.02
CA LYS A 238 -11.47 -4.73 14.51
C LYS A 238 -10.74 -6.07 14.43
N LEU A 239 -10.41 -6.50 13.23
CA LEU A 239 -9.58 -7.68 12.99
C LEU A 239 -8.23 -7.22 12.46
N THR A 240 -7.17 -7.55 13.20
CA THR A 240 -5.81 -7.19 12.81
C THR A 240 -4.93 -8.42 12.63
N TYR A 241 -4.07 -8.32 11.63
CA TYR A 241 -3.12 -9.35 11.23
C TYR A 241 -1.71 -8.92 11.60
N GLU A 242 -0.85 -9.89 11.91
CA GLU A 242 0.57 -9.63 12.09
C GLU A 242 1.25 -9.42 10.74
N VAL A 243 2.11 -8.41 10.66
CA VAL A 243 2.93 -8.17 9.48
C VAL A 243 4.41 -8.03 9.81
N LYS A 244 5.26 -8.30 8.81
CA LYS A 244 6.71 -8.10 8.83
C LYS A 244 7.08 -6.92 7.93
N LEU A 245 8.08 -6.14 8.31
CA LEU A 245 8.67 -5.10 7.47
C LEU A 245 10.00 -5.55 6.84
N GLY A 246 10.20 -5.17 5.58
CA GLY A 246 11.41 -5.48 4.81
C GLY A 246 11.56 -6.97 4.45
N GLY A 247 12.62 -7.26 3.72
CA GLY A 247 12.86 -8.58 3.12
C GLY A 247 12.32 -8.69 1.70
N SER A 248 12.53 -9.85 1.08
CA SER A 248 12.22 -10.08 -0.34
C SER A 248 10.82 -10.65 -0.60
N SER A 249 10.04 -10.87 0.47
CA SER A 249 8.66 -11.32 0.39
C SER A 249 7.78 -10.37 -0.43
N LYS A 250 6.63 -10.85 -0.88
CA LYS A 250 5.61 -10.00 -1.52
C LYS A 250 4.24 -10.36 -0.99
N SER A 251 3.50 -9.32 -0.62
CA SER A 251 2.11 -9.44 -0.19
C SER A 251 1.23 -8.52 -1.00
N PHE A 252 -0.06 -8.77 -0.94
CA PHE A 252 -1.07 -8.07 -1.71
C PHE A 252 -2.29 -7.84 -0.84
N TYR A 253 -3.07 -6.82 -1.14
CA TYR A 253 -4.36 -6.64 -0.48
C TYR A 253 -5.36 -5.98 -1.42
N ARG A 254 -6.65 -6.10 -1.09
CA ARG A 254 -7.73 -5.34 -1.72
C ARG A 254 -8.89 -5.17 -0.73
N ARG A 255 -9.60 -4.05 -0.84
CA ARG A 255 -10.75 -3.68 0.01
C ARG A 255 -12.11 -4.15 -0.53
N ASN A 256 -12.07 -4.88 -1.64
CA ASN A 256 -13.25 -5.46 -2.26
C ASN A 256 -12.79 -6.68 -3.07
N SER A 257 -13.53 -7.78 -2.97
CA SER A 257 -13.34 -8.99 -3.77
C SER A 257 -13.37 -8.77 -5.30
N LEU A 258 -13.88 -7.62 -5.77
CA LEU A 258 -13.87 -7.16 -7.17
C LEU A 258 -13.00 -5.91 -7.41
N GLY A 259 -12.34 -5.43 -6.35
CA GLY A 259 -11.42 -4.30 -6.38
C GLY A 259 -10.05 -4.66 -6.95
N GLN A 260 -9.21 -3.63 -7.12
CA GLN A 260 -7.85 -3.80 -7.62
C GLN A 260 -6.92 -4.31 -6.52
N TRP A 261 -5.98 -5.19 -6.90
CA TRP A 261 -4.91 -5.61 -6.00
C TRP A 261 -3.88 -4.50 -5.83
N ASN A 262 -3.56 -4.20 -4.57
CA ASN A 262 -2.52 -3.29 -4.15
C ASN A 262 -1.38 -4.06 -3.48
N THR A 263 -0.21 -3.44 -3.41
CA THR A 263 0.96 -3.99 -2.71
C THR A 263 1.22 -3.15 -1.47
N PRO A 264 1.08 -3.70 -0.26
CA PRO A 264 1.43 -3.00 0.95
C PRO A 264 2.96 -2.96 1.12
N PRO A 265 3.49 -2.03 1.91
CA PRO A 265 4.93 -1.97 2.18
C PRO A 265 5.43 -3.03 3.18
N HIS A 266 4.50 -3.75 3.79
CA HIS A 266 4.75 -4.83 4.73
C HIS A 266 4.38 -6.19 4.12
N HIS A 267 4.64 -7.26 4.87
CA HIS A 267 4.30 -8.62 4.47
C HIS A 267 3.46 -9.33 5.52
N TYR A 268 2.33 -9.91 5.13
CA TYR A 268 1.46 -10.63 6.07
C TYR A 268 2.16 -11.92 6.55
N CYS A 269 2.09 -12.18 7.85
CA CYS A 269 2.51 -13.44 8.45
C CYS A 269 1.53 -14.55 8.05
N LEU A 270 1.65 -15.02 6.81
CA LEU A 270 0.81 -16.01 6.15
C LEU A 270 1.70 -17.06 5.50
N PHE A 271 1.45 -18.33 5.80
CA PHE A 271 2.14 -19.46 5.20
C PHE A 271 1.18 -20.60 4.90
N ILE A 272 1.56 -21.49 4.00
CA ILE A 272 0.85 -22.73 3.70
C ILE A 272 1.68 -23.94 4.13
N THR A 273 0.99 -25.03 4.38
CA THR A 273 1.57 -26.36 4.50
C THR A 273 1.17 -27.14 3.25
N ALA A 274 2.11 -27.81 2.59
CA ALA A 274 1.86 -28.61 1.40
C ALA A 274 2.61 -29.94 1.41
N LEU A 275 2.03 -30.93 0.75
CA LEU A 275 2.69 -32.17 0.37
C LEU A 275 3.41 -31.96 -0.96
N VAL A 276 4.72 -32.21 -0.97
CA VAL A 276 5.60 -32.04 -2.14
C VAL A 276 6.50 -33.26 -2.31
N ASP A 277 7.18 -33.35 -3.47
CA ASP A 277 8.19 -34.39 -3.67
C ASP A 277 9.35 -34.24 -2.68
N LYS A 278 9.94 -35.38 -2.31
CA LYS A 278 11.08 -35.42 -1.38
C LYS A 278 12.25 -34.54 -1.84
N ASP A 279 12.45 -34.43 -3.15
CA ASP A 279 13.56 -33.71 -3.76
C ASP A 279 13.26 -32.22 -4.02
N THR A 280 12.05 -31.75 -3.69
CA THR A 280 11.71 -30.32 -3.78
C THR A 280 12.65 -29.52 -2.87
N PRO A 281 13.43 -28.56 -3.38
CA PRO A 281 14.40 -27.82 -2.57
C PRO A 281 13.70 -26.94 -1.53
N ASP A 282 14.39 -26.65 -0.43
CA ASP A 282 13.97 -25.59 0.48
C ASP A 282 14.31 -24.25 -0.15
N GLU A 283 13.34 -23.63 -0.84
CA GLU A 283 13.53 -22.29 -1.37
C GLU A 283 13.53 -21.24 -0.24
N ILE A 284 14.43 -20.25 -0.36
CA ILE A 284 14.42 -19.08 0.50
C ILE A 284 13.34 -18.14 -0.01
N GLU A 285 12.17 -18.23 0.58
CA GLU A 285 10.99 -17.43 0.19
C GLU A 285 11.14 -15.96 0.59
N ASP A 286 11.87 -15.72 1.69
CA ASP A 286 12.14 -14.40 2.24
C ASP A 286 13.60 -14.25 2.63
N LYS A 287 14.32 -13.39 1.92
CA LYS A 287 15.68 -13.00 2.23
C LYS A 287 15.63 -11.67 2.96
N GLU A 288 16.02 -11.67 4.23
CA GLU A 288 16.14 -10.44 5.00
C GLU A 288 17.18 -9.49 4.39
N THR A 289 16.80 -8.22 4.35
CA THR A 289 17.69 -7.16 3.94
C THR A 289 18.48 -6.67 5.14
N LEU A 290 19.79 -6.92 5.12
CA LEU A 290 20.68 -6.42 6.16
C LEU A 290 21.22 -5.03 5.78
N PRO A 291 21.45 -4.14 6.78
CA PRO A 291 22.09 -2.87 6.51
C PRO A 291 23.52 -3.07 6.01
N ALA A 292 23.94 -2.22 5.07
CA ALA A 292 25.32 -2.22 4.58
C ALA A 292 26.30 -1.80 5.68
N PHE A 293 25.89 -0.87 6.55
CA PHE A 293 26.61 -0.52 7.77
C PHE A 293 25.69 0.19 8.76
N LYS A 294 26.16 0.33 10.01
CA LYS A 294 25.51 1.14 11.04
C LYS A 294 26.28 2.44 11.22
N LEU A 295 25.59 3.55 11.45
CA LEU A 295 26.19 4.86 11.68
C LEU A 295 25.61 5.48 12.95
N TYR A 296 26.45 5.66 13.96
CA TYR A 296 26.11 6.45 15.14
C TYR A 296 26.17 7.94 14.79
N SER A 297 25.14 8.69 15.15
CA SER A 297 25.05 10.12 14.95
C SER A 297 25.39 10.86 16.23
N GLU A 298 26.36 11.77 16.17
CA GLU A 298 26.69 12.61 17.31
C GLU A 298 25.65 13.71 17.52
N VAL A 299 24.99 14.17 16.47
CA VAL A 299 23.95 15.19 16.56
C VAL A 299 22.62 14.63 17.09
N VAL A 300 22.24 13.42 16.69
CA VAL A 300 20.98 12.78 17.12
C VAL A 300 21.16 11.95 18.40
N LYS A 301 22.40 11.53 18.72
CA LYS A 301 22.74 10.62 19.84
C LYS A 301 22.05 9.26 19.73
N ASP A 302 22.01 8.73 18.50
CA ASP A 302 21.40 7.43 18.20
C ASP A 302 22.08 6.79 16.98
N THR A 303 21.81 5.50 16.75
CA THR A 303 22.38 4.73 15.63
C THR A 303 21.36 4.48 14.54
N PHE A 304 21.75 4.77 13.30
CA PHE A 304 20.97 4.48 12.10
C PHE A 304 21.53 3.25 11.37
N ASN A 305 20.63 2.40 10.90
CA ASN A 305 20.93 1.31 9.98
C ASN A 305 20.89 1.87 8.55
N VAL A 306 22.02 1.83 7.85
CA VAL A 306 22.15 2.39 6.50
C VAL A 306 22.20 1.25 5.48
N PHE A 307 21.19 1.20 4.63
CA PHE A 307 21.07 0.24 3.53
C PHE A 307 21.63 0.87 2.26
N VAL A 308 22.39 0.11 1.47
CA VAL A 308 22.98 0.63 0.22
C VAL A 308 22.80 -0.38 -0.89
N ARG A 309 22.24 0.09 -2.01
CA ARG A 309 22.19 -0.66 -3.28
C ARG A 309 22.94 0.14 -4.34
N LEU A 310 23.91 -0.50 -4.97
CA LEU A 310 24.72 0.09 -6.02
C LEU A 310 24.11 -0.21 -7.40
N PRO A 311 24.33 0.67 -8.39
CA PRO A 311 24.05 0.40 -9.79
C PRO A 311 24.72 -0.89 -10.28
N LYS A 312 24.07 -1.62 -11.20
CA LYS A 312 24.61 -2.90 -11.72
C LYS A 312 25.98 -2.76 -12.40
N ASP A 313 26.25 -1.60 -12.99
CA ASP A 313 27.49 -1.25 -13.68
C ASP A 313 28.49 -0.50 -12.77
N TYR A 314 28.23 -0.41 -11.47
CA TYR A 314 29.07 0.32 -10.54
C TYR A 314 30.48 -0.28 -10.47
N GLN A 315 31.48 0.55 -10.77
CA GLN A 315 32.90 0.19 -10.69
C GLN A 315 33.66 1.22 -9.86
N ARG A 316 34.36 0.76 -8.82
CA ARG A 316 35.12 1.64 -7.92
C ARG A 316 36.28 2.36 -8.61
N SER A 317 36.88 1.72 -9.61
CA SER A 317 37.97 2.27 -10.44
C SER A 317 37.50 3.24 -11.52
N SER A 318 36.20 3.28 -11.83
CA SER A 318 35.66 4.19 -12.85
C SER A 318 35.64 5.64 -12.38
N VAL A 319 35.74 6.57 -13.33
CA VAL A 319 35.51 8.01 -13.11
C VAL A 319 34.02 8.36 -13.08
N THR A 320 33.14 7.42 -13.42
CA THR A 320 31.69 7.62 -13.47
C THR A 320 31.13 7.89 -12.08
N LYS A 321 30.43 9.01 -11.94
CA LYS A 321 29.67 9.39 -10.75
C LYS A 321 28.19 9.07 -10.92
N TYR A 322 27.54 8.64 -9.84
CA TYR A 322 26.16 8.18 -9.84
C TYR A 322 25.25 9.11 -9.03
N PRO A 323 24.03 9.43 -9.51
CA PRO A 323 23.02 10.09 -8.69
C PRO A 323 22.78 9.31 -7.40
N VAL A 324 22.43 9.99 -6.33
CA VAL A 324 22.17 9.34 -5.03
C VAL A 324 20.75 9.62 -4.57
N VAL A 325 20.04 8.56 -4.23
CA VAL A 325 18.70 8.62 -3.65
C VAL A 325 18.79 8.25 -2.18
N TYR A 326 18.50 9.21 -1.30
CA TYR A 326 18.34 9.02 0.13
C TYR A 326 16.86 8.76 0.42
N HIS A 327 16.55 7.52 0.77
CA HIS A 327 15.21 7.05 1.01
C HIS A 327 14.97 6.90 2.52
N LEU A 328 14.02 7.67 3.05
CA LEU A 328 13.59 7.59 4.45
C LEU A 328 12.86 6.28 4.72
N ASP A 329 12.65 5.93 5.99
CA ASP A 329 11.94 4.70 6.37
C ASP A 329 12.56 3.43 5.72
N GLY A 330 13.89 3.35 5.71
CA GLY A 330 14.66 2.31 5.00
C GLY A 330 14.34 0.88 5.43
N ASN A 331 13.96 0.66 6.69
CA ASN A 331 13.54 -0.66 7.16
C ASN A 331 12.27 -1.17 6.46
N ALA A 332 11.38 -0.28 6.02
CA ALA A 332 10.10 -0.62 5.41
C ALA A 332 10.18 -0.68 3.89
N TYR A 333 10.82 0.31 3.26
CA TYR A 333 10.65 0.54 1.82
C TYR A 333 11.88 0.22 0.96
N PHE A 334 13.05 -0.07 1.54
CA PHE A 334 14.28 -0.20 0.77
C PHE A 334 14.21 -1.28 -0.32
N GLU A 335 13.60 -2.45 -0.05
CA GLU A 335 13.44 -3.52 -1.04
C GLU A 335 12.42 -3.20 -2.12
N HIS A 336 11.32 -2.55 -1.75
CA HIS A 336 10.31 -2.09 -2.71
C HIS A 336 10.94 -1.12 -3.70
N VAL A 337 11.66 -0.11 -3.22
CA VAL A 337 12.35 0.87 -4.06
C VAL A 337 13.47 0.22 -4.88
N SER A 338 14.21 -0.73 -4.30
CA SER A 338 15.23 -1.51 -5.02
C SER A 338 14.64 -2.31 -6.19
N THR A 339 13.46 -2.90 -5.99
CA THR A 339 12.72 -3.63 -7.02
C THR A 339 12.23 -2.69 -8.12
N SER A 340 11.69 -1.52 -7.74
CA SER A 340 11.27 -0.50 -8.69
C SER A 340 12.44 0.04 -9.52
N ILE A 341 13.63 0.23 -8.93
CA ILE A 341 14.85 0.57 -9.68
C ILE A 341 15.18 -0.52 -10.69
N ASN A 342 15.17 -1.81 -10.30
CA ASN A 342 15.42 -2.91 -11.23
C ASN A 342 14.45 -2.91 -12.43
N LYS A 343 13.16 -2.58 -12.20
CA LYS A 343 12.14 -2.44 -13.24
C LYS A 343 12.45 -1.26 -14.18
N LEU A 344 12.85 -0.12 -13.61
CA LEU A 344 13.19 1.09 -14.36
C LEU A 344 14.51 0.98 -15.15
N SER A 345 15.53 0.30 -14.62
CA SER A 345 16.82 0.07 -15.30
C SER A 345 16.71 -0.71 -16.61
N ARG A 346 15.57 -1.36 -16.88
CA ARG A 346 15.29 -1.96 -18.21
C ARG A 346 15.12 -0.91 -19.31
N ARG A 347 14.92 0.37 -18.95
CA ARG A 347 14.75 1.49 -19.87
C ARG A 347 16.09 2.18 -20.09
N LYS A 348 16.52 2.32 -21.35
CA LYS A 348 17.84 2.91 -21.72
C LYS A 348 18.09 4.32 -21.16
N ALA A 349 17.05 5.12 -20.94
CA ALA A 349 17.18 6.50 -20.46
C ALA A 349 17.31 6.62 -18.92
N PHE A 350 17.12 5.53 -18.16
CA PHE A 350 17.17 5.57 -16.71
C PHE A 350 18.61 5.35 -16.22
N LYS A 351 19.26 6.42 -15.73
CA LYS A 351 20.54 6.30 -15.05
C LYS A 351 20.32 5.77 -13.64
N GLU A 352 20.75 4.53 -13.41
CA GLU A 352 20.56 3.85 -12.13
C GLU A 352 21.27 4.61 -10.99
N PRO A 353 20.56 5.00 -9.92
CA PRO A 353 21.17 5.71 -8.80
C PRO A 353 21.79 4.74 -7.79
N ILE A 354 22.70 5.27 -6.96
CA ILE A 354 23.00 4.65 -5.67
C ILE A 354 21.79 4.91 -4.78
N LEU A 355 21.13 3.84 -4.33
CA LEU A 355 20.03 3.94 -3.37
C LEU A 355 20.57 3.77 -1.96
N VAL A 356 20.30 4.73 -1.10
CA VAL A 356 20.67 4.76 0.33
C VAL A 356 19.39 4.78 1.16
N GLY A 357 19.05 3.65 1.78
CA GLY A 357 17.94 3.56 2.73
C GLY A 357 18.39 3.99 4.12
N ILE A 358 17.66 4.90 4.75
CA ILE A 358 17.93 5.40 6.09
C ILE A 358 16.93 4.75 7.04
N GLY A 359 17.41 3.79 7.80
CA GLY A 359 16.61 3.05 8.76
C GLY A 359 17.09 3.22 10.20
N TYR A 360 16.31 2.65 11.09
CA TYR A 360 16.56 2.59 12.52
C TYR A 360 17.14 1.23 12.90
N ARG A 361 17.70 1.17 14.11
CA ARG A 361 18.27 -0.06 14.69
C ARG A 361 17.34 -1.27 14.62
N ASP A 362 16.04 -1.03 14.70
CA ASP A 362 14.99 -2.04 14.61
C ASP A 362 13.69 -1.39 14.08
N ALA A 363 12.88 -2.14 13.34
CA ALA A 363 11.54 -1.74 12.91
C ALA A 363 10.58 -1.49 14.10
N TYR A 364 10.83 -2.07 15.27
CA TYR A 364 10.08 -1.87 16.52
C TYR A 364 9.96 -0.42 16.94
N VAL A 365 11.13 0.22 17.02
CA VAL A 365 11.26 1.57 17.53
C VAL A 365 11.12 2.58 16.40
N MET A 366 11.09 2.12 15.15
CA MET A 366 10.99 2.98 13.98
C MET A 366 9.80 3.92 14.08
N ASP A 367 8.62 3.44 14.49
CA ASP A 367 7.43 4.31 14.59
C ASP A 367 7.62 5.44 15.60
N SER A 368 8.25 5.16 16.75
CA SER A 368 8.57 6.19 17.75
C SER A 368 9.74 7.10 17.32
N LEU A 369 10.80 6.54 16.74
CA LEU A 369 12.01 7.27 16.37
C LEU A 369 11.81 8.11 15.10
N ARG A 370 10.96 7.68 14.17
CA ARG A 370 10.57 8.53 13.03
C ARG A 370 9.72 9.71 13.48
N ASN A 371 8.88 9.55 14.50
CA ASN A 371 8.16 10.68 15.09
C ASN A 371 9.16 11.69 15.67
N ARG A 372 10.20 11.25 16.38
CA ARG A 372 11.31 12.11 16.83
C ARG A 372 11.97 12.83 15.65
N ASP A 373 12.42 12.08 14.64
CA ASP A 373 13.37 12.58 13.64
C ASP A 373 12.73 13.29 12.45
N TYR A 374 11.47 12.99 12.11
CA TYR A 374 10.81 13.54 10.93
C TYR A 374 9.95 14.76 11.24
N THR A 375 9.67 15.01 12.52
CA THR A 375 8.80 16.11 12.91
C THR A 375 9.58 17.33 13.40
N PHE A 376 9.16 18.50 12.93
CA PHE A 376 9.54 19.81 13.45
C PHE A 376 8.46 20.81 13.03
N PRO A 377 7.92 21.65 13.92
CA PRO A 377 8.25 21.81 15.35
C PRO A 377 7.86 20.60 16.19
N LYS A 378 8.04 20.68 17.51
CA LYS A 378 7.58 19.64 18.45
C LYS A 378 6.06 19.46 18.33
N ALA A 379 5.59 18.21 18.45
CA ALA A 379 4.19 17.87 18.26
C ALA A 379 3.29 18.56 19.29
N LEU A 380 2.08 18.90 18.86
CA LEU A 380 1.02 19.38 19.74
C LEU A 380 0.46 18.21 20.55
N ALA A 381 -0.24 18.51 21.65
CA ALA A 381 -0.91 17.48 22.43
C ALA A 381 -1.91 16.66 21.59
N THR A 382 -2.52 17.28 20.58
CA THR A 382 -3.47 16.66 19.65
C THR A 382 -2.83 15.69 18.66
N ASP A 383 -1.54 15.85 18.35
CA ASP A 383 -0.82 15.00 17.40
C ASP A 383 -0.46 13.62 18.01
N SER A 384 -0.63 13.45 19.32
CA SER A 384 -0.46 12.17 20.06
C SER A 384 0.93 11.51 19.94
N PHE A 385 1.99 12.28 19.66
CA PHE A 385 3.36 11.75 19.60
C PHE A 385 4.10 11.88 20.94
N ALA A 386 4.52 10.75 21.51
CA ALA A 386 5.29 10.71 22.75
C ALA A 386 6.69 11.38 22.62
N VAL A 387 7.31 11.27 21.43
CA VAL A 387 8.61 11.88 21.11
C VAL A 387 8.50 12.55 19.74
N SER A 388 8.94 13.80 19.63
CA SER A 388 8.81 14.63 18.41
C SER A 388 9.72 15.86 18.44
N GLY A 389 9.82 16.59 17.32
CA GLY A 389 10.52 17.87 17.21
C GLY A 389 12.01 17.79 16.89
N GLY A 390 12.54 16.59 16.61
CA GLY A 390 13.95 16.34 16.32
C GLY A 390 14.36 16.60 14.86
N GLY A 391 13.45 17.03 13.99
CA GLY A 391 13.70 17.25 12.55
C GLY A 391 14.93 18.10 12.24
N GLN A 392 15.22 19.12 13.04
CA GLN A 392 16.43 19.92 12.85
C GLN A 392 17.73 19.13 13.08
N ASN A 393 17.76 18.25 14.09
CA ASN A 393 18.91 17.41 14.40
C ASN A 393 19.07 16.31 13.35
N PHE A 394 17.96 15.71 12.91
CA PHE A 394 18.00 14.71 11.85
C PHE A 394 18.47 15.31 10.51
N TYR A 395 18.03 16.53 10.15
CA TYR A 395 18.55 17.22 8.96
C TYR A 395 20.07 17.46 9.02
N LYS A 396 20.57 17.90 10.19
CA LYS A 396 22.02 18.06 10.42
C LYS A 396 22.78 16.74 10.35
N PHE A 397 22.22 15.64 10.85
CA PHE A 397 22.79 14.30 10.68
C PHE A 397 22.94 13.96 9.19
N LEU A 398 21.91 14.20 8.37
CA LEU A 398 22.00 13.96 6.94
C LEU A 398 23.12 14.79 6.31
N GLU A 399 23.14 16.10 6.57
CA GLU A 399 24.05 17.06 5.98
C GLU A 399 25.52 16.85 6.38
N HIS A 400 25.78 16.64 7.66
CA HIS A 400 27.14 16.70 8.21
C HIS A 400 27.74 15.33 8.56
N GLU A 401 26.92 14.28 8.64
CA GLU A 401 27.39 12.95 9.05
C GLU A 401 27.12 11.90 7.96
N LEU A 402 25.86 11.68 7.56
CA LEU A 402 25.53 10.60 6.63
C LEU A 402 26.00 10.87 5.20
N ILE A 403 25.66 12.02 4.61
CA ILE A 403 26.02 12.33 3.22
C ILE A 403 27.55 12.28 3.06
N PRO A 404 28.38 12.95 3.89
CA PRO A 404 29.83 12.84 3.79
C PRO A 404 30.35 11.40 3.84
N GLN A 405 29.77 10.54 4.69
CA GLN A 405 30.15 9.12 4.76
C GLN A 405 29.81 8.34 3.48
N ILE A 406 28.67 8.61 2.86
CA ILE A 406 28.28 7.99 1.58
C ILE A 406 29.20 8.47 0.45
N GLU A 407 29.49 9.77 0.38
CA GLU A 407 30.35 10.36 -0.65
C GLU A 407 31.83 9.96 -0.52
N TYR A 408 32.27 9.69 0.71
CA TYR A 408 33.59 9.10 0.95
C TYR A 408 33.67 7.64 0.48
N LYS A 409 32.64 6.84 0.75
CA LYS A 409 32.62 5.40 0.43
C LYS A 409 32.35 5.10 -1.04
N TYR A 410 31.56 5.93 -1.73
CA TYR A 410 31.04 5.63 -3.07
C TYR A 410 31.24 6.78 -4.08
N LYS A 411 31.21 6.45 -5.37
CA LYS A 411 31.33 7.43 -6.48
C LYS A 411 30.01 8.18 -6.69
N THR A 412 29.75 9.18 -5.86
CA THR A 412 28.51 9.95 -5.89
C THR A 412 28.62 11.18 -6.79
N ASP A 413 27.49 11.57 -7.39
CA ASP A 413 27.26 12.87 -8.00
C ASP A 413 26.61 13.80 -6.97
N ALA A 414 27.43 14.62 -6.32
CA ALA A 414 27.00 15.59 -5.31
C ALA A 414 25.99 16.63 -5.83
N THR A 415 25.88 16.80 -7.16
CA THR A 415 24.93 17.73 -7.80
C THR A 415 23.57 17.09 -8.11
N ASN A 416 23.43 15.80 -7.83
CA ASN A 416 22.23 15.03 -8.10
C ASN A 416 21.87 14.14 -6.92
N ARG A 417 21.51 14.81 -5.81
CA ARG A 417 21.00 14.17 -4.60
C ARG A 417 19.49 14.29 -4.55
N THR A 418 18.83 13.17 -4.27
CA THR A 418 17.39 13.08 -4.09
C THR A 418 17.10 12.66 -2.66
N ILE A 419 16.13 13.30 -2.01
CA ILE A 419 15.52 12.78 -0.78
C ILE A 419 14.07 12.35 -1.06
N MET A 420 13.67 11.18 -0.56
CA MET A 420 12.35 10.61 -0.77
C MET A 420 11.77 10.06 0.53
N GLY A 421 10.48 10.28 0.78
CA GLY A 421 9.80 9.74 1.95
C GLY A 421 8.28 9.75 1.83
N HIS A 422 7.64 8.94 2.67
CA HIS A 422 6.19 8.76 2.75
C HIS A 422 5.65 9.19 4.12
N SER A 423 4.43 9.73 4.18
CA SER A 423 3.78 10.12 5.45
C SER A 423 4.61 11.19 6.19
N LEU A 424 5.01 10.96 7.45
CA LEU A 424 5.98 11.81 8.15
C LEU A 424 7.33 11.93 7.41
N GLY A 425 7.78 10.90 6.68
CA GLY A 425 8.95 11.01 5.81
C GLY A 425 8.70 11.96 4.62
N GLY A 426 7.46 11.99 4.11
CA GLY A 426 7.04 12.96 3.10
C GLY A 426 7.02 14.39 3.67
N TYR A 427 6.52 14.55 4.89
CA TYR A 427 6.59 15.80 5.65
C TYR A 427 8.05 16.25 5.85
N PHE A 428 8.92 15.36 6.31
CA PHE A 428 10.33 15.67 6.51
C PHE A 428 11.05 15.99 5.19
N THR A 429 10.66 15.35 4.09
CA THR A 429 11.17 15.67 2.76
C THR A 429 10.86 17.13 2.38
N LEU A 430 9.64 17.60 2.67
CA LEU A 430 9.27 19.01 2.50
C LEU A 430 10.00 19.92 3.49
N TYR A 431 10.20 19.48 4.74
CA TYR A 431 11.00 20.21 5.73
C TYR A 431 12.45 20.40 5.26
N ALA A 432 13.07 19.34 4.74
CA ALA A 432 14.42 19.39 4.17
C ALA A 432 14.50 20.35 2.96
N LEU A 433 13.44 20.45 2.16
CA LEU A 433 13.33 21.47 1.11
C LEU A 433 13.32 22.89 1.71
N CYS A 434 12.51 23.15 2.74
CA CYS A 434 12.50 24.46 3.43
C CYS A 434 13.87 24.83 3.99
N GLN A 435 14.54 23.89 4.66
CA GLN A 435 15.88 24.11 5.21
C GLN A 435 16.88 24.43 4.10
N GLY A 436 16.84 23.69 2.99
CA GLY A 436 17.71 23.93 1.85
C GLY A 436 17.46 25.27 1.15
N LEU A 437 16.20 25.70 1.06
CA LEU A 437 15.84 27.01 0.51
C LEU A 437 16.35 28.16 1.39
N ASN A 438 16.32 28.00 2.71
CA ASN A 438 16.78 29.01 3.67
C ASN A 438 18.31 29.09 3.80
N LYS A 439 19.02 27.94 3.81
CA LYS A 439 20.43 27.87 4.23
C LYS A 439 21.41 27.43 3.15
N GLY A 440 20.91 26.87 2.04
CA GLY A 440 21.73 26.25 1.00
C GLY A 440 21.25 24.84 0.68
N LEU A 441 21.13 24.50 -0.60
CA LEU A 441 20.55 23.24 -1.04
C LEU A 441 21.50 22.07 -0.81
N VAL A 442 21.09 21.13 0.03
CA VAL A 442 21.74 19.81 0.20
C VAL A 442 21.25 18.81 -0.85
N PHE A 443 19.97 18.89 -1.20
CA PHE A 443 19.30 18.05 -2.19
C PHE A 443 18.80 18.88 -3.38
N ASN A 444 18.75 18.26 -4.55
CA ASN A 444 18.30 18.88 -5.79
C ASN A 444 16.90 18.40 -6.19
N ASN A 445 16.57 17.16 -5.80
CA ASN A 445 15.30 16.54 -6.10
C ASN A 445 14.61 16.04 -4.82
N TYR A 446 13.29 16.15 -4.81
CA TYR A 446 12.45 15.83 -3.66
C TYR A 446 11.26 15.00 -4.13
N VAL A 447 11.01 13.87 -3.46
CA VAL A 447 9.81 13.05 -3.70
C VAL A 447 9.06 12.89 -2.39
N SER A 448 7.98 13.66 -2.26
CA SER A 448 7.15 13.70 -1.06
C SER A 448 5.85 12.95 -1.32
N ALA A 449 5.74 11.74 -0.78
CA ALA A 449 4.60 10.85 -0.97
C ALA A 449 3.63 10.95 0.22
N SER A 450 2.36 11.28 -0.05
CA SER A 450 1.31 11.46 0.96
C SER A 450 1.81 12.16 2.24
N PRO A 451 2.41 13.37 2.13
CA PRO A 451 2.97 14.05 3.28
C PRO A 451 1.90 14.37 4.33
N SER A 452 2.25 14.23 5.61
CA SER A 452 1.39 14.63 6.74
C SER A 452 1.30 16.17 6.86
N ILE A 453 0.72 16.83 5.84
CA ILE A 453 0.71 18.29 5.70
C ILE A 453 -0.01 19.01 6.83
N SER A 454 -0.93 18.34 7.51
CA SER A 454 -1.70 18.90 8.63
C SER A 454 -1.00 18.90 9.98
N TYR A 455 0.18 18.28 10.06
CA TYR A 455 0.97 18.27 11.27
C TYR A 455 1.25 19.69 11.80
N HIS A 456 1.11 19.87 13.12
CA HIS A 456 1.39 21.12 13.82
C HIS A 456 0.69 22.34 13.19
N HIS A 457 -0.63 22.24 12.99
CA HIS A 457 -1.45 23.29 12.37
C HIS A 457 -0.93 23.74 11.00
N ASP A 458 -0.77 22.79 10.08
CA ASP A 458 -0.28 23.02 8.71
C ASP A 458 1.09 23.73 8.64
N TYR A 459 1.97 23.52 9.62
CA TYR A 459 3.25 24.25 9.72
C TYR A 459 4.04 24.21 8.41
N ILE A 460 4.18 23.03 7.80
CA ILE A 460 5.01 22.88 6.61
C ILE A 460 4.44 23.59 5.39
N VAL A 461 3.11 23.67 5.28
CA VAL A 461 2.42 24.42 4.24
C VAL A 461 2.73 25.91 4.37
N ASN A 462 2.64 26.44 5.59
CA ASN A 462 2.91 27.84 5.88
C ASN A 462 4.38 28.19 5.70
N GLU A 463 5.28 27.32 6.16
CA GLU A 463 6.72 27.52 6.04
C GLU A 463 7.17 27.47 4.58
N LEU A 464 6.68 26.52 3.76
CA LEU A 464 6.96 26.50 2.33
C LEU A 464 6.51 27.80 1.67
N LYS A 465 5.27 28.25 1.88
CA LYS A 465 4.77 29.53 1.33
C LYS A 465 5.68 30.71 1.67
N ARG A 466 6.31 30.70 2.84
CA ARG A 466 7.23 31.75 3.31
C ARG A 466 8.58 31.72 2.60
N VAL A 467 9.13 30.53 2.36
CA VAL A 467 10.53 30.35 1.88
C VAL A 467 10.63 30.06 0.38
N LEU A 468 9.52 29.74 -0.27
CA LEU A 468 9.48 29.53 -1.72
C LEU A 468 10.00 30.79 -2.43
N PRO A 469 11.01 30.64 -3.30
CA PRO A 469 11.62 31.81 -3.93
C PRO A 469 10.64 32.50 -4.90
N LYS A 470 10.99 33.69 -5.39
CA LYS A 470 10.26 34.41 -6.46
C LYS A 470 10.94 34.37 -7.86
N GLY A 471 12.20 33.90 -7.95
CA GLY A 471 12.85 33.43 -9.20
C GLY A 471 13.93 32.33 -9.00
N GLY A 472 14.18 31.50 -10.02
CA GLY A 472 15.36 30.64 -10.29
C GLY A 472 15.93 29.67 -9.24
N LYS A 473 15.73 28.34 -9.42
CA LYS A 473 16.63 27.20 -9.12
C LYS A 473 16.21 25.96 -9.94
N ASN A 474 17.15 25.08 -10.27
CA ASN A 474 16.91 23.81 -10.96
C ASN A 474 16.46 22.74 -9.94
N LEU A 475 15.30 22.96 -9.31
CA LEU A 475 14.75 22.11 -8.26
C LEU A 475 13.57 21.29 -8.79
N LYS A 476 13.56 20.00 -8.47
CA LYS A 476 12.49 19.08 -8.81
C LYS A 476 11.73 18.65 -7.57
N LEU A 477 10.41 18.82 -7.56
CA LEU A 477 9.53 18.30 -6.51
C LEU A 477 8.46 17.42 -7.15
N PHE A 478 8.45 16.14 -6.78
CA PHE A 478 7.31 15.27 -6.99
C PHE A 478 6.48 15.23 -5.70
N LEU A 479 5.21 15.58 -5.80
CA LEU A 479 4.26 15.55 -4.70
C LEU A 479 3.12 14.60 -5.05
N SER A 480 2.73 13.72 -4.13
CA SER A 480 1.59 12.85 -4.36
C SER A 480 0.73 12.63 -3.13
N MET A 481 -0.50 12.17 -3.36
CA MET A 481 -1.47 11.82 -2.33
C MET A 481 -2.46 10.78 -2.85
N GLY A 482 -3.02 9.96 -1.98
CA GLY A 482 -4.14 9.07 -2.30
C GLY A 482 -5.45 9.85 -2.28
N GLU A 483 -6.34 9.57 -3.22
CA GLU A 483 -7.64 10.23 -3.30
C GLU A 483 -8.46 10.07 -2.02
N MET A 484 -8.42 8.88 -1.40
CA MET A 484 -9.16 8.59 -0.17
C MET A 484 -8.60 9.32 1.07
N GLU A 485 -7.42 9.93 0.96
CA GLU A 485 -6.85 10.76 2.03
C GLU A 485 -7.34 12.22 1.97
N ILE A 486 -7.84 12.65 0.81
CA ILE A 486 -8.16 14.06 0.57
C ILE A 486 -9.51 14.38 1.21
N SER A 487 -9.44 15.04 2.37
CA SER A 487 -10.61 15.66 2.99
C SER A 487 -10.59 17.17 2.76
N GLY A 488 -11.67 17.71 2.17
CA GLY A 488 -11.81 19.13 1.89
C GLY A 488 -10.75 19.67 0.91
N ASN A 489 -10.37 20.94 1.07
CA ASN A 489 -9.53 21.65 0.10
C ASN A 489 -8.06 21.82 0.54
N SER A 490 -7.60 21.17 1.62
CA SER A 490 -6.26 21.44 2.17
C SER A 490 -5.14 21.08 1.17
N PHE A 491 -5.19 19.88 0.61
CA PHE A 491 -4.19 19.43 -0.37
C PHE A 491 -4.24 20.23 -1.68
N SER A 492 -5.44 20.54 -2.19
CA SER A 492 -5.58 21.35 -3.41
C SER A 492 -5.04 22.77 -3.21
N ASN A 493 -5.40 23.42 -2.10
CA ASN A 493 -4.90 24.75 -1.75
C ASN A 493 -3.38 24.77 -1.59
N PHE A 494 -2.81 23.72 -0.99
CA PHE A 494 -1.36 23.58 -0.87
C PHE A 494 -0.68 23.39 -2.23
N ASN A 495 -1.23 22.51 -3.07
CA ASN A 495 -0.74 22.27 -4.43
C ASN A 495 -0.77 23.54 -5.29
N ASP A 496 -1.85 24.32 -5.21
CA ASP A 496 -1.97 25.57 -5.96
C ASP A 496 -0.99 26.63 -5.48
N ALA A 497 -0.74 26.71 -4.16
CA ALA A 497 0.30 27.56 -3.62
C ALA A 497 1.69 27.20 -4.18
N LEU A 498 2.00 25.91 -4.33
CA LEU A 498 3.26 25.46 -4.93
C LEU A 498 3.36 25.83 -6.42
N LYS A 499 2.29 25.62 -7.20
CA LYS A 499 2.25 25.95 -8.64
C LYS A 499 2.47 27.43 -8.93
N THR A 500 2.01 28.32 -8.05
CA THR A 500 2.19 29.77 -8.22
C THR A 500 3.64 30.23 -7.99
N SER A 501 4.46 29.42 -7.31
CA SER A 501 5.90 29.67 -7.19
C SER A 501 6.58 29.34 -8.52
N ARG A 502 6.96 30.35 -9.31
CA ARG A 502 7.47 30.23 -10.70
C ARG A 502 8.84 29.51 -10.86
N ILE A 503 9.25 28.62 -9.93
CA ILE A 503 10.67 28.22 -9.71
C ILE A 503 10.87 26.75 -9.34
N ILE A 504 9.82 25.95 -9.29
CA ILE A 504 9.96 24.52 -8.99
C ILE A 504 9.45 23.76 -10.19
N ASP A 505 10.26 22.83 -10.69
CA ASP A 505 9.77 21.78 -11.59
C ASP A 505 8.91 20.86 -10.72
N LEU A 506 7.62 21.19 -10.64
CA LEU A 506 6.65 20.52 -9.79
C LEU A 506 5.84 19.54 -10.63
N GLN A 507 5.80 18.29 -10.19
CA GLN A 507 4.80 17.33 -10.65
C GLN A 507 3.96 16.88 -9.46
N THR A 508 2.65 17.05 -9.57
CA THR A 508 1.69 16.58 -8.55
C THR A 508 0.88 15.42 -9.10
N ARG A 509 0.68 14.37 -8.29
CA ARG A 509 -0.13 13.20 -8.65
C ARG A 509 -1.09 12.80 -7.53
N VAL A 510 -2.38 12.77 -7.84
CA VAL A 510 -3.38 12.11 -6.98
C VAL A 510 -3.60 10.70 -7.53
N TYR A 511 -3.51 9.69 -6.67
CA TYR A 511 -3.80 8.31 -7.05
C TYR A 511 -5.26 7.98 -6.75
N PRO A 512 -6.08 7.70 -7.77
CA PRO A 512 -7.48 7.33 -7.58
C PRO A 512 -7.60 6.06 -6.75
N ASP A 513 -8.65 5.97 -5.92
CA ASP A 513 -8.99 4.80 -5.09
C ASP A 513 -7.89 4.31 -4.13
N LEU A 514 -6.79 5.06 -3.96
CA LEU A 514 -5.72 4.73 -3.02
C LEU A 514 -5.88 5.48 -1.70
N GLU A 515 -5.62 4.74 -0.63
CA GLU A 515 -5.48 5.23 0.73
C GLU A 515 -4.01 5.53 1.07
N HIS A 516 -3.79 6.06 2.28
CA HIS A 516 -2.47 6.47 2.76
C HIS A 516 -1.36 5.44 2.57
N MET A 517 -1.58 4.17 2.93
CA MET A 517 -0.52 3.15 2.84
C MET A 517 -0.30 2.62 1.42
N GLY A 518 -1.33 2.68 0.56
CA GLY A 518 -1.26 2.21 -0.82
C GLY A 518 -0.47 3.14 -1.73
N THR A 519 -0.26 4.41 -1.34
CA THR A 519 0.38 5.42 -2.21
C THR A 519 1.89 5.36 -2.20
N ALA A 520 2.52 4.79 -1.17
CA ALA A 520 3.96 4.90 -0.95
C ALA A 520 4.78 4.36 -2.13
N VAL A 521 4.62 3.07 -2.45
CA VAL A 521 5.37 2.40 -3.53
C VAL A 521 5.12 3.07 -4.90
N PRO A 522 3.86 3.28 -5.34
CA PRO A 522 3.58 4.01 -6.59
C PRO A 522 4.23 5.39 -6.66
N SER A 523 4.20 6.14 -5.55
CA SER A 523 4.80 7.47 -5.45
C SER A 523 6.32 7.44 -5.63
N PHE A 524 7.00 6.44 -5.06
CA PHE A 524 8.44 6.29 -5.26
C PHE A 524 8.78 5.89 -6.70
N GLU A 525 7.99 5.01 -7.33
CA GLU A 525 8.21 4.65 -8.73
C GLU A 525 8.07 5.85 -9.67
N ASP A 526 7.00 6.62 -9.51
CA ASP A 526 6.70 7.75 -10.38
C ASP A 526 7.61 8.95 -10.08
N GLY A 527 7.94 9.18 -8.81
CA GLY A 527 8.93 10.14 -8.39
C GLY A 527 10.31 9.83 -9.00
N MET A 528 10.75 8.57 -8.97
CA MET A 528 12.00 8.16 -9.61
C MET A 528 12.00 8.37 -11.13
N LYS A 529 10.88 8.09 -11.81
CA LYS A 529 10.73 8.40 -13.24
C LYS A 529 10.88 9.91 -13.46
N PHE A 530 10.17 10.72 -12.70
CA PHE A 530 10.19 12.19 -12.81
C PHE A 530 11.59 12.80 -12.62
N ILE A 531 12.29 12.41 -11.57
CA ILE A 531 13.63 12.94 -11.30
C ILE A 531 14.66 12.49 -12.36
N SER A 532 14.49 11.30 -12.94
CA SER A 532 15.39 10.74 -13.94
C SER A 532 15.29 11.38 -15.34
N ILE A 533 14.18 12.03 -15.67
CA ILE A 533 13.99 12.68 -16.97
C ILE A 533 14.89 13.94 -17.03
N ARG A 534 15.90 13.94 -17.90
CA ARG A 534 16.56 15.19 -18.31
C ARG A 534 15.60 15.94 -19.22
N LYS A 535 15.34 17.23 -18.96
CA LYS A 535 14.60 18.06 -19.91
C LYS A 535 15.35 18.03 -21.24
N TYR A 536 14.64 17.69 -22.32
CA TYR A 536 15.16 17.55 -23.69
C TYR A 536 15.86 18.80 -24.25
N GLN A 537 15.87 19.93 -23.51
CA GLN A 537 16.42 21.20 -23.98
C GLN A 537 17.95 21.33 -23.84
N ASP A 538 18.62 20.46 -23.08
CA ASP A 538 20.08 20.55 -22.90
C ASP A 538 20.91 19.76 -23.93
N GLN A 539 20.27 19.05 -24.87
CA GLN A 539 20.96 18.30 -25.94
C GLN A 539 21.05 19.05 -27.28
N LEU A 540 20.50 20.25 -27.41
CA LEU A 540 20.54 21.05 -28.65
C LEU A 540 21.53 22.23 -28.61
N LYS A 541 22.51 22.22 -27.70
CA LYS A 541 23.54 23.28 -27.63
C LYS A 541 24.94 22.88 -28.10
N PHE A 542 25.12 21.68 -28.62
CA PHE A 542 26.33 21.31 -29.35
C PHE A 542 25.96 20.33 -30.47
N GLU A 543 25.58 20.89 -31.62
CA GLU A 543 25.94 20.41 -32.96
C GLU A 543 25.88 21.58 -33.93
#